data_AF-A0A6J1VYI2-F1
#
_entry.id   AF-A0A6J1VYI2-F1
#
_cell.length_a   1.000
_cell.length_b   1.000
_cell.length_c   1.000
_cell.angle_alpha   90.00
_cell.angle_beta   90.00
_cell.angle_gamma   90.00
#
_symmetry.space_group_name_H-M   'P 1'
#
loop_
_entity.id
_entity.type
_entity.pdbx_description
1 polymer ?
#
loop_
_entity_poly.entity_id
_entity_poly.type
_entity_poly.pdbx_seq_one_letter_code
_entity_poly.pdbx_strand_id
1 'polypeptide(L)'
;TGLFTPDLAFEAIVKKQMQKLKEPCLKCVDMVVSELTSTIRKCSGKLSQYPHLREEMERIVTTYIREREGRTKDQVMLLIDIELAYMNTNHEDFIGFA
;
A
#
# COMPACT_ATOMS: atom_id res chain seq x y z
N THR A 1 -7.19 43.44 5.58
CA THR A 1 -7.47 42.39 6.59
C THR A 1 -8.17 41.15 6.02
N GLY A 2 -8.08 40.90 4.71
CA GLY A 2 -8.47 39.62 4.12
C GLY A 2 -7.26 38.94 3.46
N LEU A 3 -7.38 37.63 3.23
CA LEU A 3 -6.57 36.81 2.31
C LEU A 3 -5.29 36.11 2.85
N PHE A 4 -5.36 35.43 4.00
CA PHE A 4 -4.50 34.26 4.27
C PHE A 4 -5.18 32.92 3.91
N THR A 5 -6.29 33.00 3.17
CA THR A 5 -7.16 31.88 2.78
C THR A 5 -6.63 30.96 1.65
N PRO A 6 -5.71 31.37 0.73
CA PRO A 6 -5.31 30.50 -0.40
C PRO A 6 -4.55 29.23 0.02
N ASP A 7 -3.55 29.36 0.89
CA ASP A 7 -2.65 28.24 1.23
C ASP A 7 -3.37 27.16 2.04
N LEU A 8 -4.18 27.58 3.02
CA LEU A 8 -5.01 26.67 3.82
C LEU A 8 -6.10 25.98 2.97
N ALA A 9 -6.66 26.69 1.97
CA ALA A 9 -7.64 26.09 1.06
C ALA A 9 -6.99 25.07 0.12
N PHE A 10 -5.82 25.39 -0.44
CA PHE A 10 -5.02 24.46 -1.24
C PHE A 10 -4.66 23.22 -0.42
N GLU A 11 -4.10 23.40 0.77
CA GLU A 11 -3.73 22.32 1.68
C GLU A 11 -4.91 21.41 2.02
N ALA A 12 -6.05 21.99 2.39
CA ALA A 12 -7.24 21.23 2.72
C ALA A 12 -7.73 20.39 1.53
N ILE A 13 -7.72 20.94 0.31
CA ILE A 13 -8.14 20.23 -0.90
C ILE A 13 -7.17 19.11 -1.24
N VAL A 14 -5.86 19.40 -1.27
CA VAL A 14 -4.81 18.43 -1.62
C VAL A 14 -4.81 17.26 -0.63
N LYS A 15 -4.81 17.54 0.68
CA LYS A 15 -4.92 16.50 1.71
C LYS A 15 -6.17 15.64 1.55
N LYS A 16 -7.32 16.25 1.23
CA LYS A 16 -8.56 15.51 0.98
C LYS A 16 -8.46 14.59 -0.24
N GLN A 17 -7.72 14.96 -1.28
CA GLN A 17 -7.50 14.08 -2.43
C GLN A 17 -6.50 12.95 -2.10
N MET A 18 -5.41 13.26 -1.41
CA MET A 18 -4.39 12.27 -1.02
C MET A 18 -4.94 11.21 -0.08
N GLN A 19 -5.86 11.56 0.82
CA GLN A 19 -6.55 10.57 1.66
C GLN A 19 -7.28 9.49 0.84
N LYS A 20 -7.73 9.80 -0.38
CA LYS A 20 -8.39 8.82 -1.27
C LYS A 20 -7.42 7.79 -1.85
N LEU A 21 -6.11 7.99 -1.73
CA LEU A 21 -5.10 7.01 -2.16
C LEU A 21 -4.99 5.81 -1.21
N LYS A 22 -5.47 5.93 0.04
CA LYS A 22 -5.39 4.85 1.04
C LYS A 22 -6.05 3.56 0.55
N GLU A 23 -7.30 3.64 0.11
CA GLU A 23 -8.07 2.48 -0.36
C GLU A 23 -7.44 1.78 -1.58
N PRO A 24 -7.12 2.46 -2.71
CA PRO A 24 -6.53 1.79 -3.88
C PRO A 24 -5.14 1.21 -3.58
N CYS A 25 -4.33 1.84 -2.72
CA CYS A 25 -3.03 1.30 -2.32
C CYS A 25 -3.18 0.02 -1.48
N LEU A 26 -4.11 -0.02 -0.53
CA LEU A 26 -4.41 -1.24 0.24
C LEU A 26 -4.94 -2.36 -0.66
N LYS A 27 -5.86 -2.02 -1.58
CA LYS A 27 -6.37 -2.96 -2.57
C LYS A 27 -5.27 -3.53 -3.46
N CYS A 28 -4.27 -2.71 -3.83
CA CYS A 28 -3.10 -3.18 -4.57
C CYS A 28 -2.34 -4.26 -3.78
N VAL A 29 -2.10 -4.05 -2.49
CA VAL A 29 -1.47 -5.05 -1.62
C VAL A 29 -2.30 -6.35 -1.59
N ASP A 30 -3.62 -6.26 -1.45
CA ASP A 30 -4.52 -7.42 -1.44
C ASP A 30 -4.45 -8.22 -2.75
N MET A 31 -4.46 -7.53 -3.90
CA MET A 31 -4.37 -8.17 -5.21
C MET A 31 -3.03 -8.89 -5.38
N VAL A 32 -1.92 -8.28 -4.96
CA VAL A 32 -0.60 -8.90 -5.01
C VAL A 32 -0.52 -10.13 -4.11
N VAL A 33 -1.06 -10.06 -2.89
CA VAL A 33 -1.10 -11.20 -1.95
C VAL A 33 -1.94 -12.36 -2.49
N SER A 34 -3.07 -12.06 -3.13
CA SER A 34 -3.91 -13.05 -3.79
C SER A 34 -3.14 -13.79 -4.90
N GLU A 35 -2.46 -13.05 -5.78
CA GLU A 35 -1.66 -13.65 -6.86
C GLU A 35 -0.46 -14.44 -6.34
N LEU A 36 0.18 -13.97 -5.26
CA LEU A 36 1.29 -14.69 -4.64
C LEU A 36 0.81 -16.02 -4.04
N THR A 37 -0.34 -16.01 -3.36
CA THR A 37 -0.97 -17.23 -2.81
C THR A 37 -1.38 -18.20 -3.92
N SER A 38 -1.95 -17.69 -5.01
CA SER A 38 -2.29 -18.46 -6.22
C SER A 38 -1.04 -19.14 -6.81
N THR A 39 0.05 -18.40 -6.92
CA THR A 39 1.33 -18.91 -7.45
C THR A 39 1.88 -20.04 -6.57
N ILE A 40 1.85 -19.89 -5.25
CA ILE A 40 2.31 -20.93 -4.32
C ILE A 40 1.50 -22.21 -4.47
N ARG A 41 0.16 -22.12 -4.56
CA ARG A 41 -0.71 -23.29 -4.78
C ARG A 41 -0.42 -23.99 -6.11
N LYS A 42 -0.10 -23.24 -7.16
CA LYS A 42 0.33 -23.82 -8.45
C LYS A 42 1.66 -24.55 -8.30
N CYS A 43 2.63 -23.95 -7.61
CA CYS A 43 3.94 -24.56 -7.37
C CYS A 43 3.86 -25.81 -6.48
N SER A 44 3.05 -25.78 -5.42
CA SER A 44 2.87 -26.88 -4.46
C SER A 44 2.20 -28.11 -5.10
N GLY A 45 1.49 -27.93 -6.22
CA GLY A 45 0.99 -29.03 -7.04
C GLY A 45 2.08 -30.02 -7.50
N LYS A 46 3.34 -29.57 -7.61
CA LYS A 46 4.50 -30.44 -7.91
C LYS A 46 4.88 -31.38 -6.76
N LEU A 47 4.39 -31.11 -5.54
CA LEU A 47 4.62 -31.93 -4.34
C LEU A 47 3.48 -32.90 -4.06
N SER A 48 2.62 -33.19 -5.05
CA SER A 48 1.47 -34.10 -4.90
C SER A 48 1.85 -35.50 -4.41
N GLN A 49 3.08 -35.96 -4.71
CA GLN A 49 3.62 -37.25 -4.25
C GLN A 49 3.95 -37.28 -2.75
N TYR A 50 4.07 -36.10 -2.10
CA TYR A 50 4.42 -35.96 -0.69
C TYR A 50 3.37 -35.10 0.04
N PRO A 51 2.18 -35.66 0.36
CA PRO A 51 1.03 -34.88 0.82
C PRO A 51 1.30 -34.08 2.12
N HIS A 52 1.97 -34.69 3.10
CA HIS A 52 2.33 -34.00 4.35
C HIS A 52 3.33 -32.86 4.14
N LEU A 53 4.31 -33.06 3.25
CA LEU A 53 5.27 -32.00 2.91
C LEU A 53 4.59 -30.84 2.21
N ARG A 54 3.67 -31.14 1.28
CA ARG A 54 2.89 -30.13 0.56
C ARG A 54 2.06 -29.28 1.54
N GLU A 55 1.34 -29.93 2.44
CA GLU A 55 0.50 -29.24 3.43
C GLU A 55 1.33 -28.33 4.34
N GLU A 56 2.43 -28.82 4.90
CA GLU A 56 3.29 -28.02 5.77
C GLU A 56 3.98 -26.87 5.02
N MET A 57 4.41 -27.10 3.78
CA MET A 57 4.95 -26.03 2.94
C MET A 57 3.90 -24.95 2.67
N GLU A 58 2.70 -25.32 2.23
CA GLU A 58 1.62 -24.37 1.97
C GLU A 58 1.26 -23.59 3.24
N ARG A 59 1.18 -24.26 4.40
CA ARG A 59 0.91 -23.64 5.70
C ARG A 59 1.96 -22.61 6.07
N ILE A 60 3.24 -22.98 6.09
CA ILE A 60 4.35 -22.11 6.50
C ILE A 60 4.42 -20.88 5.59
N VAL A 61 4.39 -21.07 4.27
CA VAL A 61 4.53 -19.97 3.32
C VAL A 61 3.31 -19.05 3.34
N THR A 62 2.09 -19.59 3.46
CA THR A 62 0.87 -18.78 3.55
C THR A 62 0.83 -17.96 4.85
N THR A 63 1.25 -18.55 5.97
CA THR A 63 1.37 -17.82 7.25
C THR A 63 2.36 -16.67 7.13
N TYR A 64 3.54 -16.91 6.53
CA TYR A 64 4.53 -15.87 6.32
C TYR A 64 3.99 -14.73 5.45
N ILE A 65 3.29 -15.05 4.35
CA ILE A 65 2.70 -14.02 3.48
C ILE A 65 1.71 -13.14 4.23
N ARG A 66 0.83 -13.72 5.06
CA ARG A 66 -0.14 -12.96 5.85
C ARG A 66 0.54 -12.02 6.86
N GLU A 67 1.62 -12.47 7.49
CA GLU A 67 2.41 -11.61 8.37
C GLU A 67 3.04 -10.44 7.58
N ARG A 68 3.61 -10.74 6.41
CA ARG A 68 4.21 -9.72 5.52
C ARG A 68 3.18 -8.76 4.94
N GLU A 69 1.98 -9.23 4.64
CA GLU A 69 0.85 -8.41 4.17
C GLU A 69 0.55 -7.32 5.20
N GLY A 70 0.36 -7.69 6.47
CA GLY A 70 0.08 -6.72 7.54
C GLY A 70 1.14 -5.63 7.63
N ARG A 71 2.41 -6.03 7.72
CA ARG A 71 3.55 -5.09 7.76
C ARG A 71 3.62 -4.19 6.53
N THR A 72 3.25 -4.71 5.36
CA THR A 72 3.27 -3.95 4.10
C THR A 72 2.13 -2.93 4.07
N LYS A 73 0.93 -3.31 4.52
CA LYS A 73 -0.21 -2.39 4.66
C LYS A 73 0.14 -1.25 5.61
N ASP A 74 0.72 -1.56 6.77
CA ASP A 74 1.17 -0.54 7.73
C ASP A 74 2.19 0.42 7.12
N GLN A 75 3.18 -0.11 6.38
CA GLN A 75 4.17 0.72 5.69
C GLN A 75 3.55 1.62 4.61
N VAL A 76 2.61 1.09 3.81
CA VAL A 76 1.90 1.86 2.79
C VAL A 76 1.08 2.98 3.41
N MET A 77 0.41 2.72 4.53
CA MET A 77 -0.33 3.73 5.28
C MET A 77 0.59 4.81 5.83
N LEU A 78 1.74 4.42 6.39
CA LEU A 78 2.77 5.35 6.87
C LEU A 78 3.29 6.26 5.74
N LEU A 79 3.55 5.72 4.55
CA LEU A 79 3.98 6.52 3.40
C LEU A 79 2.94 7.59 3.05
N ILE A 80 1.65 7.24 3.01
CA ILE A 80 0.59 8.21 2.75
C ILE A 80 0.50 9.26 3.86
N ASP A 81 0.68 8.85 5.11
CA ASP A 81 0.66 9.79 6.25
C ASP A 81 1.86 10.74 6.24
N ILE A 82 3.03 10.30 5.74
CA ILE A 82 4.20 11.18 5.50
C ILE A 82 3.85 12.25 4.46
N GLU A 83 3.27 11.85 3.34
CA GLU A 83 2.86 12.78 2.27
C GLU A 83 1.79 13.78 2.76
N LEU A 84 0.91 13.36 3.69
CA LEU A 84 -0.06 14.25 4.34
C LEU A 84 0.56 15.19 5.39
N ALA A 85 1.71 14.83 5.95
CA ALA A 85 2.35 15.62 7.01
C ALA A 85 2.98 16.91 6.48
N TYR A 86 3.50 16.87 5.25
CA TYR A 86 4.17 18.01 4.63
C TYR A 86 3.99 18.01 3.12
N MET A 87 3.51 19.13 2.58
CA MET A 87 3.44 19.36 1.14
C MET A 87 4.64 20.17 0.69
N ASN A 88 5.49 19.58 -0.13
CA ASN A 88 6.65 20.27 -0.68
C ASN A 88 6.26 21.18 -1.86
N THR A 89 5.97 22.45 -1.58
CA THR A 89 5.69 23.46 -2.62
C THR A 89 6.94 23.93 -3.37
N ASN A 90 8.14 23.53 -2.95
CA ASN A 90 9.39 23.80 -3.67
C ASN A 90 9.75 22.71 -4.69
N HIS A 91 8.88 21.72 -4.90
CA HIS A 91 9.10 20.65 -5.88
C HIS A 91 9.19 21.24 -7.30
N GLU A 92 10.15 20.80 -8.12
CA GLU A 92 10.40 21.39 -9.45
C GLU A 92 9.18 21.32 -10.39
N ASP A 93 8.39 20.25 -10.27
CA ASP A 93 7.14 20.07 -11.02
C ASP A 93 5.95 20.88 -10.47
N PHE A 94 6.10 21.54 -9.31
CA PHE A 94 5.05 22.38 -8.76
C PHE A 94 5.08 23.77 -9.40
N ILE A 95 4.37 23.91 -10.52
CA ILE A 95 4.21 25.20 -11.22
C ILE A 95 3.11 26.02 -10.51
N GLY A 96 3.48 26.69 -9.42
CA GLY A 96 2.60 27.56 -8.65
C GLY A 96 3.40 28.47 -7.72
N PHE A 97 2.96 29.72 -7.57
CA PHE A 97 3.69 30.85 -6.97
C PHE A 97 4.77 31.49 -7.86
N ALA A 98 4.32 32.10 -8.97
CA ALA A 98 4.97 33.26 -9.59
C ALA A 98 4.10 34.51 -9.33
#